data_AF-A0A6T7Y666-F1
#
_entry.id   AF-A0A6T7Y666-F1
#
_cell.length_a   1.000
_cell.length_b   1.000
_cell.length_c   1.000
_cell.angle_alpha   90.00
_cell.angle_beta   90.00
_cell.angle_gamma   90.00
#
_symmetry.space_group_name_H-M   'P 1'
#
loop_
_entity.id
_entity.type
_entity.pdbx_description
1 polymer ?
#
loop_
_entity_poly.entity_id
_entity_poly.type
_entity_poly.pdbx_seq_one_letter_code
_entity_poly.pdbx_strand_id
1 'polypeptide(L)'
;MSAAVESSAKKQKRVIVDESEPMEEDEVVAPPPSSAPITNVQQEFSEELLRMYYGRIFPANLMCRWLSYGTQHDEVASQNLLPKREFSFTTGDDVYIRYLSYDNVAAFKKDLVSKLPFKIDIGAIFSAAPRDHKKFKVFEPAQREFIIDIDLTDYDFLDVDVKRLETCDRCWPLMALAMKVLSRALTDDFGFEHLLWVYSGRRGIHCWVCDPRARAMSNEVRSAVADFLGPKLNAATGRLAISIPMHPSLLAAYNEHCEPFFLKKILPSAPDGFGILDTEAGEAKLLDMLGDEAVTVKDHMAADWRKSDYSGRDKWERLQKYVKSKAPKLSSVLVEIVFSYTYPRLDVNVSKGMNHLLKSPWCVHPKTGRVCVPVQPGQEDAFDPSAVPTLRTIEVDLNQDAPSAEGQSLKDISRTRLSAYESTFDDFLKRLEHSIRGDKARASKASSMDF
;
A
#
# COMPACT_ATOMS: atom_id res chain seq x y z
N MET A 1 33.20 -73.48 11.59
CA MET A 1 31.89 -72.85 11.83
C MET A 1 32.07 -71.33 11.80
N SER A 2 31.73 -70.70 10.68
CA SER A 2 31.04 -69.40 10.60
C SER A 2 31.04 -68.98 9.13
N ALA A 3 29.87 -69.04 8.53
CA ALA A 3 29.63 -68.72 7.14
C ALA A 3 29.62 -67.19 6.94
N ALA A 4 30.27 -66.75 5.87
CA ALA A 4 30.10 -65.45 5.28
C ALA A 4 28.74 -65.37 4.57
N VAL A 5 28.04 -64.24 4.70
CA VAL A 5 26.84 -63.94 3.92
C VAL A 5 27.10 -62.66 3.14
N GLU A 6 27.19 -62.81 1.83
CA GLU A 6 27.11 -61.73 0.84
C GLU A 6 25.69 -61.14 0.80
N SER A 7 25.58 -59.83 0.59
CA SER A 7 24.33 -59.18 0.24
C SER A 7 24.57 -58.20 -0.90
N SER A 8 23.89 -58.48 -2.02
CA SER A 8 24.00 -57.83 -3.31
C SER A 8 23.07 -56.63 -3.43
N ALA A 9 23.49 -55.64 -4.20
CA ALA A 9 22.82 -54.37 -4.43
C ALA A 9 21.52 -54.50 -5.26
N LYS A 10 20.49 -53.71 -4.90
CA LYS A 10 19.45 -53.26 -5.84
C LYS A 10 19.09 -51.79 -5.60
N LYS A 11 19.45 -50.97 -6.58
CA LYS A 11 19.07 -49.56 -6.73
C LYS A 11 17.64 -49.51 -7.26
N GLN A 12 16.70 -48.94 -6.52
CA GLN A 12 15.31 -48.79 -6.95
C GLN A 12 15.02 -47.32 -7.26
N LYS A 13 14.84 -47.02 -8.56
CA LYS A 13 14.34 -45.72 -9.06
C LYS A 13 12.88 -45.58 -8.64
N ARG A 14 12.53 -44.50 -7.96
CA ARG A 14 11.14 -44.10 -7.69
C ARG A 14 10.67 -43.21 -8.86
N VAL A 15 9.69 -43.71 -9.59
CA VAL A 15 8.87 -42.95 -10.55
C VAL A 15 7.71 -42.36 -9.75
N ILE A 16 7.49 -41.05 -9.85
CA ILE A 16 6.30 -40.38 -9.32
C ILE A 16 5.34 -40.28 -10.51
N VAL A 17 4.20 -40.94 -10.39
CA VAL A 17 3.07 -40.86 -11.33
C VAL A 17 2.13 -39.80 -10.79
N ASP A 18 1.75 -38.88 -11.67
CA ASP A 18 0.80 -37.79 -11.46
C ASP A 18 -0.59 -38.34 -11.82
N GLU A 19 -1.48 -38.46 -10.83
CA GLU A 19 -2.88 -38.84 -11.03
C GLU A 19 -3.76 -37.61 -10.73
N SER A 20 -4.18 -36.93 -11.79
CA SER A 20 -5.27 -35.95 -11.77
C SER A 20 -6.42 -36.50 -12.60
N GLU A 21 -7.49 -36.97 -11.95
CA GLU A 21 -8.77 -37.23 -12.60
C GLU A 21 -9.65 -35.96 -12.60
N PRO A 22 -10.46 -35.73 -13.65
CA PRO A 22 -11.27 -34.52 -13.81
C PRO A 22 -12.62 -34.66 -13.08
N MET A 23 -13.04 -33.61 -12.38
CA MET A 23 -14.43 -33.48 -11.89
C MET A 23 -15.31 -32.85 -12.96
N GLU A 24 -16.46 -33.48 -13.19
CA GLU A 24 -17.54 -33.08 -14.10
C GLU A 24 -18.16 -31.73 -13.68
N GLU A 25 -18.42 -30.87 -14.67
CA GLU A 25 -19.13 -29.59 -14.51
C GLU A 25 -20.65 -29.81 -14.59
N ASP A 26 -21.37 -29.54 -13.50
CA ASP A 26 -22.83 -29.42 -13.51
C ASP A 26 -23.25 -28.05 -14.06
N GLU A 27 -24.00 -28.05 -15.17
CA GLU A 27 -24.64 -26.87 -15.76
C GLU A 27 -25.74 -26.31 -14.83
N VAL A 28 -25.49 -25.15 -14.23
CA VAL A 28 -26.54 -24.35 -13.57
C VAL A 28 -26.96 -23.19 -14.49
N VAL A 29 -28.18 -23.28 -15.01
CA VAL A 29 -28.82 -22.28 -15.88
C VAL A 29 -28.99 -20.95 -15.15
N ALA A 30 -28.34 -19.89 -15.65
CA ALA A 30 -28.44 -18.53 -15.11
C ALA A 30 -29.72 -17.79 -15.59
N PRO A 31 -30.38 -16.98 -14.73
CA PRO A 31 -31.49 -16.11 -15.13
C PRO A 31 -30.98 -14.88 -15.92
N PRO A 32 -31.83 -14.22 -16.74
CA PRO A 32 -31.39 -13.20 -17.69
C PRO A 32 -30.90 -11.92 -17.00
N PRO A 33 -29.92 -11.20 -17.58
CA PRO A 33 -29.33 -10.03 -16.95
C PRO A 33 -30.28 -8.83 -17.03
N SER A 34 -30.61 -8.31 -15.85
CA SER A 34 -31.16 -6.96 -15.66
C SER A 34 -30.06 -5.93 -15.96
N SER A 35 -30.36 -4.98 -16.85
CA SER A 35 -29.44 -3.97 -17.36
C SER A 35 -29.20 -2.83 -16.37
N ALA A 36 -27.98 -2.77 -15.82
CA ALA A 36 -27.38 -1.58 -15.24
C ALA A 36 -25.97 -1.39 -15.85
N PRO A 37 -25.48 -0.15 -16.01
CA PRO A 37 -24.43 0.16 -16.98
C PRO A 37 -23.07 -0.37 -16.53
N ILE A 38 -22.54 -1.32 -17.29
CA ILE A 38 -21.14 -1.73 -17.25
C ILE A 38 -20.33 -0.60 -17.92
N THR A 39 -19.65 0.22 -17.13
CA THR A 39 -18.63 1.14 -17.67
C THR A 39 -17.56 0.30 -18.36
N ASN A 40 -17.45 0.44 -19.68
CA ASN A 40 -16.63 -0.41 -20.52
C ASN A 40 -15.13 -0.18 -20.20
N VAL A 41 -14.49 -1.11 -19.49
CA VAL A 41 -13.08 -0.98 -19.02
C VAL A 41 -12.09 -0.72 -20.17
N GLN A 42 -12.41 -1.16 -21.40
CA GLN A 42 -11.63 -0.86 -22.61
C GLN A 42 -11.61 0.63 -22.98
N GLN A 43 -12.53 1.46 -22.45
CA GLN A 43 -12.52 2.91 -22.66
C GLN A 43 -11.52 3.64 -21.76
N GLU A 44 -11.14 3.07 -20.62
CA GLU A 44 -10.31 3.75 -19.61
C GLU A 44 -8.81 3.41 -19.75
N PHE A 45 -8.45 2.36 -20.47
CA PHE A 45 -7.06 1.94 -20.69
C PHE A 45 -6.86 1.35 -22.08
N SER A 46 -5.93 1.92 -22.85
CA SER A 46 -5.47 1.39 -24.13
C SER A 46 -4.00 1.74 -24.35
N GLU A 47 -3.31 1.01 -25.23
CA GLU A 47 -1.91 1.32 -25.57
C GLU A 47 -1.74 2.71 -26.20
N GLU A 48 -2.74 3.19 -26.93
CA GLU A 48 -2.75 4.53 -27.52
C GLU A 48 -2.77 5.60 -26.42
N LEU A 49 -3.70 5.47 -25.47
CA LEU A 49 -3.80 6.36 -24.32
C LEU A 49 -2.54 6.29 -23.44
N LEU A 50 -2.00 5.09 -23.24
CA LEU A 50 -0.78 4.88 -22.45
C LEU A 50 0.44 5.52 -23.14
N ARG A 51 0.54 5.43 -24.47
CA ARG A 51 1.58 6.08 -25.26
C ARG A 51 1.48 7.60 -25.18
N MET A 52 0.25 8.15 -25.25
CA MET A 52 0.00 9.57 -25.02
C MET A 52 0.49 9.99 -23.63
N TYR A 53 0.11 9.22 -22.59
CA TYR A 53 0.47 9.52 -21.22
C TYR A 53 1.98 9.51 -20.98
N TYR A 54 2.69 8.44 -21.39
CA TYR A 54 4.14 8.38 -21.22
C TYR A 54 4.90 9.38 -22.10
N GLY A 55 4.37 9.73 -23.27
CA GLY A 55 4.98 10.69 -24.18
C GLY A 55 4.84 12.15 -23.72
N ARG A 56 3.73 12.49 -23.08
CA ARG A 56 3.34 13.90 -22.83
C ARG A 56 3.15 14.28 -21.37
N ILE A 57 2.75 13.33 -20.52
CA ILE A 57 2.20 13.62 -19.19
C ILE A 57 3.05 13.07 -18.05
N PHE A 58 3.53 11.83 -18.15
CA PHE A 58 4.29 11.18 -17.07
C PHE A 58 5.48 12.06 -16.62
N PRO A 59 5.60 12.39 -15.31
CA PRO A 59 6.58 13.36 -14.82
C PRO A 59 7.99 12.75 -14.67
N ALA A 60 8.55 12.21 -15.76
CA ALA A 60 9.83 11.50 -15.74
C ALA A 60 10.99 12.32 -15.16
N ASN A 61 10.99 13.64 -15.36
CA ASN A 61 12.00 14.53 -14.76
C ASN A 61 11.94 14.50 -13.23
N LEU A 62 10.75 14.60 -12.64
CA LEU A 62 10.55 14.55 -11.19
C LEU A 62 10.84 13.14 -10.65
N MET A 63 10.43 12.11 -11.37
CA MET A 63 10.72 10.71 -11.00
C MET A 63 12.23 10.44 -10.95
N CYS A 64 13.00 10.83 -11.97
CA CYS A 64 14.44 10.64 -11.95
C CYS A 64 15.12 11.50 -10.87
N ARG A 65 14.65 12.73 -10.63
CA ARG A 65 15.12 13.60 -9.54
C ARG A 65 14.90 12.96 -8.17
N TRP A 66 13.72 12.39 -7.94
CA TRP A 66 13.39 11.64 -6.72
C TRP A 66 14.29 10.42 -6.53
N LEU A 67 14.32 9.54 -7.53
CA LEU A 67 14.94 8.21 -7.40
C LEU A 67 16.47 8.24 -7.38
N SER A 68 17.03 9.37 -7.78
CA SER A 68 18.46 9.68 -7.66
C SER A 68 18.78 10.58 -6.47
N TYR A 69 17.79 11.06 -5.71
CA TYR A 69 18.00 11.97 -4.59
C TYR A 69 18.80 13.22 -4.94
N GLY A 70 18.55 13.79 -6.12
CA GLY A 70 19.23 14.99 -6.63
C GLY A 70 20.62 14.74 -7.22
N THR A 71 21.11 13.50 -7.25
CA THR A 71 22.46 13.14 -7.76
C THR A 71 22.49 12.89 -9.27
N GLN A 72 21.36 12.98 -9.99
CA GLN A 72 21.29 12.68 -11.42
C GLN A 72 22.15 13.60 -12.30
N HIS A 73 22.58 14.74 -11.77
CA HIS A 73 23.44 15.71 -12.44
C HIS A 73 24.89 15.70 -11.91
N ASP A 74 25.22 14.80 -10.98
CA ASP A 74 26.59 14.71 -10.44
C ASP A 74 27.54 14.22 -11.55
N GLU A 75 28.61 14.98 -11.78
CA GLU A 75 29.63 14.66 -12.79
C GLU A 75 30.43 13.39 -12.44
N VAL A 76 30.54 13.10 -11.14
CA VAL A 76 31.21 11.90 -10.64
C VAL A 76 30.25 10.72 -10.74
N ALA A 77 30.47 9.86 -11.74
CA ALA A 77 29.62 8.71 -12.02
C ALA A 77 29.38 7.77 -10.82
N SER A 78 30.32 7.68 -9.88
CA SER A 78 30.15 6.85 -8.68
C SER A 78 29.11 7.41 -7.70
N GLN A 79 28.86 8.72 -7.73
CA GLN A 79 27.93 9.44 -6.86
C GLN A 79 26.51 9.48 -7.44
N ASN A 80 26.37 9.40 -8.77
CA ASN A 80 25.07 9.36 -9.42
C ASN A 80 24.34 8.04 -9.11
N LEU A 81 23.18 8.15 -8.45
CA LEU A 81 22.38 7.02 -8.01
C LEU A 81 21.43 6.49 -9.09
N LEU A 82 21.09 7.30 -10.11
CA LEU A 82 20.11 6.90 -11.13
C LEU A 82 20.52 5.64 -11.92
N PRO A 83 21.77 5.51 -12.43
CA PRO A 83 22.19 4.33 -13.19
C PRO A 83 22.19 3.04 -12.36
N LYS A 84 22.23 3.17 -11.03
CA LYS A 84 22.27 2.07 -10.06
C LYS A 84 20.88 1.68 -9.55
N ARG A 85 19.84 2.48 -9.84
CA ARG A 85 18.45 2.18 -9.46
C ARG A 85 17.86 1.11 -10.36
N GLU A 86 17.28 0.07 -9.76
CA GLU A 86 16.50 -0.93 -10.48
C GLU A 86 15.09 -0.40 -10.77
N PHE A 87 14.66 -0.63 -12.02
CA PHE A 87 13.29 -0.57 -12.47
C PHE A 87 12.87 -1.93 -13.00
N SER A 88 11.58 -2.22 -12.94
CA SER A 88 10.97 -3.33 -13.64
C SER A 88 9.74 -2.88 -14.40
N PHE A 89 9.56 -3.41 -15.60
CA PHE A 89 8.41 -3.17 -16.46
C PHE A 89 7.66 -4.47 -16.67
N THR A 90 6.34 -4.43 -16.56
CA THR A 90 5.45 -5.43 -17.18
C THR A 90 4.79 -4.78 -18.38
N THR A 91 5.01 -5.28 -19.59
CA THR A 91 4.39 -4.75 -20.82
C THR A 91 3.07 -5.46 -21.14
N GLY A 92 2.48 -5.18 -22.30
CA GLY A 92 1.45 -6.03 -22.88
C GLY A 92 1.87 -7.50 -22.90
N ASP A 93 0.87 -8.40 -22.88
CA ASP A 93 1.04 -9.86 -22.78
C ASP A 93 1.73 -10.36 -21.49
N ASP A 94 1.69 -9.55 -20.42
CA ASP A 94 2.29 -9.85 -19.11
C ASP A 94 3.81 -10.16 -19.16
N VAL A 95 4.52 -9.67 -20.19
CA VAL A 95 5.98 -9.82 -20.29
C VAL A 95 6.66 -9.00 -19.21
N TYR A 96 7.32 -9.69 -18.30
CA TYR A 96 7.99 -9.11 -17.14
C TYR A 96 9.50 -8.92 -17.37
N ILE A 97 9.97 -7.68 -17.26
CA ILE A 97 11.35 -7.26 -17.52
C ILE A 97 11.93 -6.67 -16.23
N ARG A 98 12.98 -7.29 -15.69
CA ARG A 98 13.70 -6.83 -14.49
C ARG A 98 15.07 -6.26 -14.80
N TYR A 99 15.67 -5.68 -13.77
CA TYR A 99 17.03 -5.14 -13.81
C TYR A 99 17.20 -4.07 -14.88
N LEU A 100 16.15 -3.29 -15.16
CA LEU A 100 16.27 -2.08 -15.98
C LEU A 100 16.96 -0.99 -15.14
N SER A 101 17.82 -0.20 -15.77
CA SER A 101 18.39 0.99 -15.18
C SER A 101 18.79 2.00 -16.25
N TYR A 102 18.87 3.28 -15.87
CA TYR A 102 18.93 4.40 -16.82
C TYR A 102 20.04 5.39 -16.46
N ASP A 103 20.80 5.82 -17.46
CA ASP A 103 21.87 6.80 -17.24
C ASP A 103 21.32 8.22 -17.02
N ASN A 104 20.16 8.53 -17.61
CA ASN A 104 19.55 9.85 -17.58
C ASN A 104 18.04 9.79 -17.90
N VAL A 105 17.37 10.93 -17.75
CA VAL A 105 15.93 11.06 -17.99
C VAL A 105 15.54 10.76 -19.44
N ALA A 106 16.36 11.11 -20.42
CA ALA A 106 16.06 10.89 -21.83
C ALA A 106 16.01 9.39 -22.17
N ALA A 107 16.95 8.60 -21.64
CA ALA A 107 16.95 7.15 -21.76
C ALA A 107 15.70 6.53 -21.13
N PHE A 108 15.31 7.00 -19.94
CA PHE A 108 14.10 6.52 -19.26
C PHE A 108 12.82 6.83 -20.07
N LYS A 109 12.67 8.08 -20.54
CA LYS A 109 11.52 8.49 -21.37
C LYS A 109 11.42 7.67 -22.66
N LYS A 110 12.55 7.44 -23.34
CA LYS A 110 12.61 6.63 -24.56
C LYS A 110 12.07 5.22 -24.30
N ASP A 111 12.48 4.60 -23.20
CA ASP A 111 12.03 3.26 -22.82
C ASP A 111 10.56 3.21 -22.43
N LEU A 112 10.04 4.21 -21.70
CA LEU A 112 8.61 4.29 -21.35
C LEU A 112 7.73 4.30 -22.60
N VAL A 113 8.07 5.10 -23.62
CA VAL A 113 7.28 5.24 -24.85
C VAL A 113 7.46 4.05 -25.80
N SER A 114 8.66 3.46 -25.86
CA SER A 114 8.93 2.34 -26.77
C SER A 114 8.44 1.00 -26.23
N LYS A 115 8.52 0.78 -24.91
CA LYS A 115 8.11 -0.49 -24.28
C LYS A 115 6.67 -0.47 -23.77
N LEU A 116 6.09 0.71 -23.53
CA LEU A 116 4.72 0.91 -23.04
C LEU A 116 4.35 0.00 -21.86
N PRO A 117 5.06 0.12 -20.72
CA PRO A 117 4.80 -0.72 -19.56
C PRO A 117 3.40 -0.50 -19.01
N PHE A 118 2.63 -1.59 -18.84
CA PHE A 118 1.36 -1.61 -18.14
C PHE A 118 1.56 -1.53 -16.62
N LYS A 119 2.71 -2.00 -16.13
CA LYS A 119 3.15 -1.86 -14.74
C LYS A 119 4.59 -1.39 -14.70
N ILE A 120 4.90 -0.51 -13.77
CA ILE A 120 6.26 -0.05 -13.46
C ILE A 120 6.48 -0.31 -11.98
N ASP A 121 7.53 -1.05 -11.64
CA ASP A 121 7.98 -1.24 -10.26
C ASP A 121 9.37 -0.65 -10.06
N ILE A 122 9.61 -0.14 -8.85
CA ILE A 122 10.87 0.48 -8.45
C ILE A 122 11.54 -0.43 -7.43
N GLY A 123 12.82 -0.72 -7.66
CA GLY A 123 13.65 -1.57 -6.81
C GLY A 123 14.74 -0.82 -6.08
N ALA A 124 15.73 -1.55 -5.59
CA ALA A 124 16.85 -0.98 -4.85
C ALA A 124 17.79 -0.14 -5.73
N ILE A 125 18.61 0.68 -5.09
CA ILE A 125 19.89 1.16 -5.62
C ILE A 125 20.92 0.07 -5.31
N PHE A 126 21.56 -0.45 -6.35
CA PHE A 126 22.55 -1.52 -6.25
C PHE A 126 24.00 -0.98 -6.20
N SER A 127 24.94 -1.86 -5.91
CA SER A 127 26.38 -1.58 -5.96
C SER A 127 26.89 -1.21 -7.36
N ALA A 128 26.21 -1.70 -8.41
CA ALA A 128 26.48 -1.40 -9.81
C ALA A 128 25.17 -1.24 -10.60
N ALA A 129 25.25 -0.92 -11.90
CA ALA A 129 24.07 -0.76 -12.75
C ALA A 129 23.31 -2.09 -12.91
N PRO A 130 22.02 -2.17 -12.55
CA PRO A 130 21.20 -3.38 -12.69
C PRO A 130 21.21 -4.00 -14.09
N ARG A 131 21.18 -3.19 -15.15
CA ARG A 131 21.22 -3.69 -16.54
C ARG A 131 22.47 -4.52 -16.86
N ASP A 132 23.54 -4.31 -16.09
CA ASP A 132 24.83 -4.95 -16.23
C ASP A 132 25.12 -6.00 -15.14
N HIS A 133 24.12 -6.38 -14.32
CA HIS A 133 24.29 -7.26 -13.16
C HIS A 133 25.10 -8.54 -13.46
N LYS A 134 24.92 -9.14 -14.65
CA LYS A 134 25.64 -10.36 -15.07
C LYS A 134 27.15 -10.18 -15.24
N LYS A 135 27.65 -8.95 -15.35
CA LYS A 135 29.08 -8.63 -15.49
C LYS A 135 29.82 -8.62 -14.14
N PHE A 136 29.09 -8.58 -13.02
CA PHE A 136 29.65 -8.45 -11.69
C PHE A 136 29.60 -9.77 -10.94
N LYS A 137 30.70 -10.15 -10.29
CA LYS A 137 30.72 -11.32 -9.39
C LYS A 137 29.96 -11.05 -8.09
N VAL A 138 29.97 -9.80 -7.64
CA VAL A 138 29.26 -9.33 -6.45
C VAL A 138 28.34 -8.19 -6.89
N PHE A 139 27.04 -8.41 -6.78
CA PHE A 139 25.98 -7.46 -7.14
C PHE A 139 24.92 -7.51 -6.05
N GLU A 140 24.80 -6.43 -5.28
CA GLU A 140 23.99 -6.41 -4.07
C GLU A 140 23.23 -5.10 -3.93
N PRO A 141 22.03 -5.13 -3.31
CA PRO A 141 21.25 -3.93 -3.05
C PRO A 141 21.88 -3.15 -1.89
N ALA A 142 22.17 -1.87 -2.12
CA ALA A 142 22.85 -1.01 -1.16
C ALA A 142 21.89 -0.06 -0.42
N GLN A 143 20.86 0.44 -1.11
CA GLN A 143 19.88 1.36 -0.55
C GLN A 143 18.50 1.10 -1.14
N ARG A 144 17.45 1.27 -0.33
CA ARG A 144 16.06 1.31 -0.81
C ARG A 144 15.21 2.00 0.23
N GLU A 145 14.27 2.82 -0.20
CA GLU A 145 13.22 3.41 0.65
C GLU A 145 12.62 2.33 1.57
N PHE A 146 12.24 2.67 2.80
CA PHE A 146 11.42 1.76 3.59
C PHE A 146 9.98 1.90 3.09
N ILE A 147 9.37 0.78 2.74
CA ILE A 147 8.05 0.78 2.08
C ILE A 147 7.01 0.14 2.96
N ILE A 148 5.79 0.66 2.87
CA ILE A 148 4.60 0.07 3.45
C ILE A 148 3.57 -0.05 2.34
N ASP A 149 2.92 -1.20 2.26
CA ASP A 149 1.79 -1.46 1.37
C ASP A 149 0.58 -1.85 2.23
N ILE A 150 -0.54 -1.17 1.98
CA ILE A 150 -1.83 -1.42 2.61
C ILE A 150 -2.85 -1.62 1.50
N ASP A 151 -3.44 -2.80 1.42
CA ASP A 151 -4.51 -3.11 0.47
C ASP A 151 -5.81 -3.43 1.24
N LEU A 152 -6.94 -3.02 0.69
CA LEU A 152 -8.26 -3.32 1.24
C LEU A 152 -8.55 -4.82 1.37
N THR A 153 -7.85 -5.70 0.66
CA THR A 153 -7.99 -7.16 0.86
C THR A 153 -7.60 -7.63 2.25
N ASP A 154 -6.74 -6.89 2.95
CA ASP A 154 -6.38 -7.22 4.33
C ASP A 154 -7.49 -6.83 5.33
N TYR A 155 -8.59 -6.24 4.85
CA TYR A 155 -9.78 -5.85 5.61
C TYR A 155 -11.01 -6.68 5.19
N ASP A 156 -10.80 -7.93 4.79
CA ASP A 156 -11.85 -8.87 4.42
C ASP A 156 -12.96 -9.02 5.50
N PHE A 157 -12.61 -8.84 6.77
CA PHE A 157 -13.52 -8.83 7.91
C PHE A 157 -14.59 -7.72 7.86
N LEU A 158 -14.50 -6.74 6.97
CA LEU A 158 -15.55 -5.74 6.74
C LEU A 158 -16.58 -6.17 5.68
N ASP A 159 -16.46 -7.37 5.11
CA ASP A 159 -17.36 -7.95 4.09
C ASP A 159 -17.57 -7.00 2.88
N VAL A 160 -16.51 -6.27 2.53
CA VAL A 160 -16.47 -5.32 1.43
C VAL A 160 -16.23 -6.05 0.11
N ASP A 161 -17.08 -5.81 -0.90
CA ASP A 161 -16.84 -6.30 -2.26
C ASP A 161 -15.68 -5.54 -2.93
N VAL A 162 -14.46 -6.03 -2.74
CA VAL A 162 -13.22 -5.49 -3.33
C VAL A 162 -13.11 -5.68 -4.85
N LYS A 163 -14.07 -6.37 -5.50
CA LYS A 163 -14.11 -6.46 -6.97
C LYS A 163 -14.70 -5.20 -7.58
N ARG A 164 -15.67 -4.59 -6.89
CA ARG A 164 -16.37 -3.37 -7.33
C ARG A 164 -15.60 -2.12 -6.91
N LEU A 165 -15.38 -1.22 -7.87
CA LEU A 165 -14.59 -0.02 -7.65
C LEU A 165 -15.29 0.96 -6.72
N GLU A 166 -16.61 1.13 -6.87
CA GLU A 166 -17.41 2.02 -6.01
C GLU A 166 -17.34 1.59 -4.53
N THR A 167 -17.34 0.29 -4.27
CA THR A 167 -17.23 -0.23 -2.92
C THR A 167 -15.83 0.00 -2.35
N CYS A 168 -14.78 -0.13 -3.18
CA CYS A 168 -13.41 0.21 -2.79
C CYS A 168 -13.28 1.70 -2.46
N ASP A 169 -13.87 2.57 -3.29
CA ASP A 169 -13.83 4.02 -3.12
C ASP A 169 -14.51 4.45 -1.81
N ARG A 170 -15.66 3.83 -1.47
CA ARG A 170 -16.35 4.05 -0.18
C ARG A 170 -15.47 3.70 1.04
N CYS A 171 -14.50 2.81 0.87
CA CYS A 171 -13.60 2.38 1.93
C CYS A 171 -12.38 3.28 2.13
N TRP A 172 -12.25 4.37 1.34
CA TRP A 172 -11.16 5.33 1.51
C TRP A 172 -10.92 5.83 2.94
N PRO A 173 -11.95 6.05 3.80
CA PRO A 173 -11.73 6.43 5.18
C PRO A 173 -10.78 5.49 5.96
N LEU A 174 -10.73 4.20 5.63
CA LEU A 174 -9.77 3.25 6.23
C LEU A 174 -8.33 3.53 5.77
N MET A 175 -8.15 3.87 4.50
CA MET A 175 -6.83 4.24 3.96
C MET A 175 -6.35 5.56 4.61
N ALA A 176 -7.24 6.55 4.72
CA ALA A 176 -6.94 7.80 5.41
C ALA A 176 -6.56 7.58 6.88
N LEU A 177 -7.29 6.72 7.58
CA LEU A 177 -6.95 6.31 8.94
C LEU A 177 -5.57 5.64 9.00
N ALA A 178 -5.27 4.75 8.06
CA ALA A 178 -4.00 4.04 8.04
C ALA A 178 -2.81 4.99 7.80
N MET A 179 -2.98 5.96 6.90
CA MET A 179 -1.99 7.01 6.70
C MET A 179 -1.72 7.78 7.99
N LYS A 180 -2.76 8.15 8.75
CA LYS A 180 -2.60 8.91 10.01
C LYS A 180 -1.88 8.12 11.08
N VAL A 181 -2.34 6.89 11.36
CA VAL A 181 -1.75 6.00 12.36
C VAL A 181 -0.27 5.72 12.05
N LEU A 182 0.03 5.37 10.79
CA LEU A 182 1.39 5.03 10.39
C LEU A 182 2.29 6.25 10.27
N SER A 183 1.78 7.38 9.76
CA SER A 183 2.57 8.61 9.70
C SER A 183 2.95 9.09 11.09
N ARG A 184 2.03 9.03 12.06
CA ARG A 184 2.30 9.36 13.46
C ARG A 184 3.41 8.47 14.03
N ALA A 185 3.33 7.16 13.86
CA ALA A 185 4.38 6.25 14.36
C ALA A 185 5.73 6.50 13.67
N LEU A 186 5.75 6.67 12.34
CA LEU A 186 6.96 6.91 11.57
C LEU A 186 7.63 8.26 11.90
N THR A 187 6.83 9.30 12.16
CA THR A 187 7.32 10.65 12.48
C THR A 187 7.68 10.79 13.95
N ASP A 188 6.76 10.49 14.87
CA ASP A 188 6.96 10.74 16.30
C ASP A 188 7.88 9.71 16.96
N ASP A 189 7.72 8.43 16.64
CA ASP A 189 8.47 7.37 17.33
C ASP A 189 9.81 7.11 16.66
N PHE A 190 9.87 7.18 15.32
CA PHE A 190 11.10 6.95 14.57
C PHE A 190 11.81 8.22 14.14
N GLY A 191 11.16 9.38 14.07
CA GLY A 191 11.76 10.64 13.60
C GLY A 191 11.93 10.71 12.07
N PHE A 192 11.15 9.98 11.27
CA PHE A 192 11.26 10.05 9.81
C PHE A 192 10.56 11.31 9.30
N GLU A 193 11.18 12.02 8.37
CA GLU A 193 10.69 13.31 7.87
C GLU A 193 10.09 13.23 6.46
N HIS A 194 10.50 12.24 5.66
CA HIS A 194 10.22 12.21 4.23
C HIS A 194 9.32 11.03 3.85
N LEU A 195 8.04 11.16 4.20
CA LEU A 195 7.01 10.20 3.86
C LEU A 195 6.32 10.60 2.55
N LEU A 196 6.41 9.76 1.52
CA LEU A 196 5.63 9.90 0.28
C LEU A 196 4.53 8.84 0.26
N TRP A 197 3.30 9.26 0.54
CA TRP A 197 2.12 8.43 0.39
C TRP A 197 1.54 8.52 -1.01
N VAL A 198 1.09 7.38 -1.53
CA VAL A 198 0.68 7.24 -2.93
C VAL A 198 -0.54 6.34 -3.00
N TYR A 199 -1.59 6.81 -3.68
CA TYR A 199 -2.73 5.97 -4.00
C TYR A 199 -2.33 4.87 -4.99
N SER A 200 -2.72 3.62 -4.75
CA SER A 200 -2.28 2.46 -5.54
C SER A 200 -2.95 2.34 -6.93
N GLY A 201 -3.87 3.26 -7.24
CA GLY A 201 -4.66 3.29 -8.47
C GLY A 201 -5.99 2.52 -8.37
N ARG A 202 -6.24 1.80 -7.26
CA ARG A 202 -7.50 1.08 -7.04
C ARG A 202 -8.02 1.12 -5.61
N ARG A 203 -7.38 0.38 -4.69
CA ARG A 203 -8.00 0.04 -3.38
C ARG A 203 -7.01 0.04 -2.22
N GLY A 204 -5.87 0.68 -2.40
CA GLY A 204 -4.79 0.66 -1.42
C GLY A 204 -3.92 1.89 -1.51
N ILE A 205 -2.93 1.93 -0.65
CA ILE A 205 -1.96 3.01 -0.52
C ILE A 205 -0.57 2.44 -0.31
N HIS A 206 0.44 3.15 -0.81
CA HIS A 206 1.84 2.85 -0.58
C HIS A 206 2.50 4.01 0.16
N CYS A 207 3.34 3.73 1.15
CA CYS A 207 4.25 4.71 1.73
C CYS A 207 5.67 4.44 1.28
N TRP A 208 6.38 5.49 0.88
CA TRP A 208 7.82 5.47 0.64
C TRP A 208 8.50 6.38 1.66
N VAL A 209 9.16 5.79 2.65
CA VAL A 209 9.99 6.52 3.62
C VAL A 209 11.36 6.76 2.99
N CYS A 210 11.61 8.01 2.64
CA CYS A 210 12.69 8.43 1.75
C CYS A 210 13.90 9.00 2.50
N ASP A 211 13.89 9.04 3.83
CA ASP A 211 15.02 9.51 4.64
C ASP A 211 16.31 8.71 4.34
N PRO A 212 17.49 9.35 4.30
CA PRO A 212 18.76 8.64 4.05
C PRO A 212 18.98 7.44 4.99
N ARG A 213 18.65 7.59 6.28
CA ARG A 213 18.76 6.50 7.26
C ARG A 213 17.73 5.40 7.05
N ALA A 214 16.52 5.72 6.57
CA ALA A 214 15.53 4.71 6.19
C ALA A 214 16.03 3.88 5.01
N ARG A 215 16.68 4.55 4.05
CA ARG A 215 17.20 3.89 2.86
C ARG A 215 18.31 2.90 3.13
N ALA A 216 19.12 3.20 4.14
CA ALA A 216 20.28 2.41 4.53
C ALA A 216 19.96 1.26 5.51
N MET A 217 18.70 1.12 5.97
CA MET A 217 18.34 0.06 6.93
C MET A 217 18.59 -1.33 6.36
N SER A 218 19.26 -2.19 7.13
CA SER A 218 19.41 -3.62 6.81
C SER A 218 18.06 -4.35 6.88
N ASN A 219 17.99 -5.57 6.36
CA ASN A 219 16.75 -6.37 6.40
C ASN A 219 16.30 -6.64 7.85
N GLU A 220 17.24 -6.82 8.78
CA GLU A 220 16.95 -7.02 10.21
C GLU A 220 16.29 -5.78 10.80
N VAL A 221 16.85 -4.59 10.54
CA VAL A 221 16.28 -3.32 11.03
C VAL A 221 14.91 -3.08 10.39
N ARG A 222 14.76 -3.30 9.09
CA ARG A 222 13.46 -3.21 8.39
C ARG A 222 12.41 -4.12 9.02
N SER A 223 12.81 -5.35 9.36
CA SER A 223 11.92 -6.31 10.02
C SER A 223 11.50 -5.83 11.40
N ALA A 224 12.44 -5.30 12.19
CA ALA A 224 12.14 -4.75 13.51
C ALA A 224 11.20 -3.54 13.43
N VAL A 225 11.40 -2.63 12.46
CA VAL A 225 10.50 -1.49 12.22
C VAL A 225 9.12 -1.97 11.79
N ALA A 226 9.03 -2.90 10.82
CA ALA A 226 7.75 -3.43 10.36
C ALA A 226 6.98 -4.14 11.49
N ASP A 227 7.66 -4.95 12.30
CA ASP A 227 7.07 -5.65 13.44
C ASP A 227 6.65 -4.68 14.57
N PHE A 228 7.31 -3.53 14.71
CA PHE A 228 6.90 -2.48 15.66
C PHE A 228 5.62 -1.76 15.22
N LEU A 229 5.46 -1.52 13.91
CA LEU A 229 4.38 -0.71 13.36
C LEU A 229 2.99 -1.34 13.51
N GLY A 230 2.87 -2.62 13.86
CA GLY A 230 1.56 -3.23 14.06
C GLY A 230 1.54 -4.40 15.03
N PRO A 231 0.47 -4.54 15.83
CA PRO A 231 0.28 -5.69 16.70
C PRO A 231 0.08 -6.97 15.88
N LYS A 232 0.38 -8.12 16.48
CA LYS A 232 0.22 -9.42 15.82
C LYS A 232 -1.25 -9.81 15.76
N LEU A 233 -1.68 -10.31 14.61
CA LEU A 233 -2.98 -10.95 14.47
C LEU A 233 -2.96 -12.31 15.18
N ASN A 234 -3.92 -12.52 16.08
CA ASN A 234 -4.21 -13.82 16.65
C ASN A 234 -5.21 -14.55 15.75
N ALA A 235 -4.71 -15.43 14.89
CA ALA A 235 -5.50 -16.17 13.91
C ALA A 235 -6.64 -16.99 14.54
N ALA A 236 -6.51 -17.48 15.78
CA ALA A 236 -7.55 -18.25 16.44
C ALA A 236 -8.77 -17.41 16.83
N THR A 237 -8.59 -16.10 16.99
CA THR A 237 -9.65 -15.19 17.46
C THR A 237 -10.02 -14.13 16.43
N GLY A 238 -9.24 -14.01 15.35
CA GLY A 238 -9.33 -12.90 14.40
C GLY A 238 -8.93 -11.53 14.98
N ARG A 239 -8.49 -11.47 16.25
CA ARG A 239 -8.19 -10.22 16.95
C ARG A 239 -6.73 -9.82 16.82
N LEU A 240 -6.46 -8.52 16.82
CA LEU A 240 -5.13 -8.01 17.10
C LEU A 240 -4.82 -8.18 18.59
N ALA A 241 -3.74 -8.89 18.90
CA ALA A 241 -3.33 -9.14 20.28
C ALA A 241 -2.70 -7.89 20.89
N ILE A 242 -3.30 -7.37 21.97
CA ILE A 242 -2.86 -6.14 22.63
C ILE A 242 -2.48 -6.43 24.09
N SER A 243 -1.24 -6.14 24.44
CA SER A 243 -0.78 -6.24 25.82
C SER A 243 -1.29 -5.07 26.66
N ILE A 244 -1.65 -5.33 27.92
CA ILE A 244 -2.08 -4.32 28.91
C ILE A 244 -1.11 -4.37 30.11
N PRO A 245 -0.48 -3.25 30.54
CA PRO A 245 -0.63 -1.89 30.00
C PRO A 245 -0.13 -1.77 28.55
N MET A 246 -0.79 -0.91 27.77
CA MET A 246 -0.52 -0.75 26.35
C MET A 246 0.82 -0.05 26.11
N HIS A 247 1.54 -0.46 25.08
CA HIS A 247 2.74 0.26 24.62
C HIS A 247 2.38 1.72 24.26
N PRO A 248 3.20 2.74 24.61
CA PRO A 248 2.85 4.14 24.39
C PRO A 248 2.44 4.49 22.96
N SER A 249 3.13 3.92 21.96
CA SER A 249 2.78 4.13 20.53
C SER A 249 1.38 3.62 20.18
N LEU A 250 1.02 2.44 20.67
CA LEU A 250 -0.33 1.88 20.47
C LEU A 250 -1.38 2.68 21.25
N LEU A 251 -1.05 3.17 22.45
CA LEU A 251 -1.97 3.98 23.26
C LEU A 251 -2.29 5.31 22.58
N ALA A 252 -1.27 5.97 22.00
CA ALA A 252 -1.47 7.17 21.18
C ALA A 252 -2.37 6.86 19.98
N ALA A 253 -2.05 5.81 19.21
CA ALA A 253 -2.87 5.40 18.07
C ALA A 253 -4.33 5.08 18.48
N TYR A 254 -4.53 4.43 19.63
CA TYR A 254 -5.86 4.10 20.15
C TYR A 254 -6.70 5.34 20.41
N ASN A 255 -6.16 6.25 21.22
CA ASN A 255 -6.88 7.43 21.71
C ASN A 255 -7.08 8.48 20.61
N GLU A 256 -6.08 8.70 19.76
CA GLU A 256 -6.10 9.78 18.78
C GLU A 256 -6.84 9.40 17.49
N HIS A 257 -6.84 8.11 17.15
CA HIS A 257 -7.29 7.65 15.83
C HIS A 257 -8.26 6.47 15.88
N CYS A 258 -7.86 5.33 16.46
CA CYS A 258 -8.62 4.08 16.34
C CYS A 258 -9.99 4.14 17.02
N GLU A 259 -10.08 4.49 18.31
CA GLU A 259 -11.37 4.56 19.01
C GLU A 259 -12.29 5.66 18.43
N PRO A 260 -11.81 6.90 18.19
CA PRO A 260 -12.62 7.92 17.53
C PRO A 260 -13.15 7.47 16.16
N PHE A 261 -12.32 6.79 15.35
CA PHE A 261 -12.75 6.28 14.05
C PHE A 261 -13.74 5.13 14.18
N PHE A 262 -13.54 4.22 15.13
CA PHE A 262 -14.46 3.13 15.39
C PHE A 262 -15.87 3.66 15.69
N LEU A 263 -15.97 4.65 16.57
CA LEU A 263 -17.24 5.27 16.92
C LEU A 263 -17.83 6.11 15.78
N LYS A 264 -17.01 6.82 14.99
CA LYS A 264 -17.48 7.75 13.94
C LYS A 264 -17.71 7.11 12.57
N LYS A 265 -17.07 5.98 12.28
CA LYS A 265 -17.08 5.37 10.95
C LYS A 265 -17.42 3.90 10.99
N ILE A 266 -16.88 3.10 11.92
CA ILE A 266 -17.15 1.65 11.92
C ILE A 266 -18.59 1.33 12.38
N LEU A 267 -19.01 1.89 13.52
CA LEU A 267 -20.33 1.61 14.11
C LEU A 267 -21.53 2.25 13.40
N PRO A 268 -21.47 3.51 12.93
CA PRO A 268 -22.62 4.16 12.29
C PRO A 268 -23.00 3.48 10.98
N SER A 269 -24.30 3.44 10.69
CA SER A 269 -24.85 2.87 9.45
C SER A 269 -24.43 3.64 8.19
N ALA A 270 -24.59 3.01 7.04
CA ALA A 270 -24.42 3.68 5.76
C ALA A 270 -25.43 4.84 5.57
N PRO A 271 -25.10 5.91 4.82
CA PRO A 271 -23.87 6.11 4.05
C PRO A 271 -22.68 6.69 4.86
N ASP A 272 -22.92 7.14 6.10
CA ASP A 272 -21.92 7.90 6.88
C ASP A 272 -20.86 7.02 7.56
N GLY A 273 -21.16 5.73 7.74
CA GLY A 273 -20.25 4.71 8.27
C GLY A 273 -20.39 3.32 7.61
N PHE A 274 -19.81 2.32 8.26
CA PHE A 274 -19.74 0.94 7.78
C PHE A 274 -20.88 0.05 8.29
N GLY A 275 -21.59 0.46 9.35
CA GLY A 275 -22.78 -0.23 9.82
C GLY A 275 -22.53 -1.67 10.28
N ILE A 276 -21.38 -1.95 10.91
CA ILE A 276 -20.98 -3.34 11.22
C ILE A 276 -21.96 -4.07 12.17
N LEU A 277 -22.86 -3.33 12.84
CA LEU A 277 -23.88 -3.84 13.74
C LEU A 277 -25.31 -3.59 13.22
N ASP A 278 -25.47 -3.30 11.92
CA ASP A 278 -26.78 -3.08 11.28
C ASP A 278 -27.52 -4.39 11.00
N THR A 279 -26.82 -5.53 11.00
CA THR A 279 -27.38 -6.85 10.66
C THR A 279 -27.10 -7.85 11.77
N GLU A 280 -27.98 -8.86 11.92
CA GLU A 280 -27.76 -9.96 12.88
C GLU A 280 -26.44 -10.69 12.62
N ALA A 281 -26.02 -10.81 11.36
CA ALA A 281 -24.73 -11.41 11.00
C ALA A 281 -23.54 -10.59 11.51
N GLY A 282 -23.60 -9.26 11.34
CA GLY A 282 -22.57 -8.34 11.86
C GLY A 282 -22.53 -8.30 13.39
N GLU A 283 -23.69 -8.32 14.04
CA GLU A 283 -23.81 -8.46 15.50
C GLU A 283 -23.16 -9.76 15.99
N ALA A 284 -23.52 -10.89 15.39
CA ALA A 284 -22.96 -12.19 15.73
C ALA A 284 -21.43 -12.20 15.54
N LYS A 285 -20.94 -11.63 14.44
CA LYS A 285 -19.50 -11.53 14.14
C LYS A 285 -18.75 -10.75 15.23
N LEU A 286 -19.25 -9.58 15.65
CA LEU A 286 -18.61 -8.81 16.71
C LEU A 286 -18.69 -9.52 18.07
N LEU A 287 -19.84 -10.11 18.41
CA LEU A 287 -19.99 -10.85 19.67
C LEU A 287 -19.09 -12.07 19.72
N ASP A 288 -18.86 -12.72 18.58
CA ASP A 288 -17.98 -13.89 18.51
C ASP A 288 -16.52 -13.55 18.85
N MET A 289 -16.09 -12.34 18.51
CA MET A 289 -14.78 -11.80 18.92
C MET A 289 -14.62 -11.69 20.44
N LEU A 290 -15.64 -11.91 21.28
CA LEU A 290 -15.46 -12.01 22.73
C LEU A 290 -14.81 -13.34 23.18
N GLY A 291 -14.69 -14.34 22.29
CA GLY A 291 -14.17 -15.67 22.61
C GLY A 291 -15.26 -16.66 23.04
N ASP A 292 -15.01 -17.95 22.85
CA ASP A 292 -15.97 -19.04 23.09
C ASP A 292 -16.42 -19.11 24.55
N GLU A 293 -15.57 -18.71 25.48
CA GLU A 293 -15.85 -18.68 26.91
C GLU A 293 -16.89 -17.62 27.32
N ALA A 294 -17.17 -16.64 26.46
CA ALA A 294 -18.03 -15.50 26.76
C ALA A 294 -19.54 -15.75 26.49
N VAL A 295 -19.98 -17.02 26.45
CA VAL A 295 -21.36 -17.43 26.10
C VAL A 295 -22.44 -16.59 26.79
N THR A 296 -22.34 -16.42 28.11
CA THR A 296 -23.34 -15.65 28.88
C THR A 296 -23.42 -14.18 28.44
N VAL A 297 -22.30 -13.59 28.04
CA VAL A 297 -22.25 -12.20 27.55
C VAL A 297 -22.85 -12.15 26.14
N LYS A 298 -22.47 -13.08 25.26
CA LYS A 298 -22.98 -13.18 23.88
C LYS A 298 -24.50 -13.30 23.88
N ASP A 299 -25.06 -14.26 24.64
CA ASP A 299 -26.50 -14.51 24.71
C ASP A 299 -27.27 -13.32 25.29
N HIS A 300 -26.73 -12.71 26.36
CA HIS A 300 -27.38 -11.56 26.98
C HIS A 300 -27.42 -10.35 26.04
N MET A 301 -26.33 -10.08 25.30
CA MET A 301 -26.27 -8.97 24.36
C MET A 301 -27.15 -9.20 23.14
N ALA A 302 -27.14 -10.41 22.56
CA ALA A 302 -28.04 -10.74 21.46
C ALA A 302 -29.52 -10.58 21.86
N ALA A 303 -29.88 -11.00 23.08
CA ALA A 303 -31.23 -10.80 23.60
C ALA A 303 -31.54 -9.33 23.92
N ASP A 304 -30.57 -8.54 24.42
CA ASP A 304 -30.77 -7.11 24.70
C ASP A 304 -30.96 -6.31 23.42
N TRP A 305 -30.11 -6.55 22.42
CA TRP A 305 -30.14 -5.83 21.14
C TRP A 305 -31.42 -6.09 20.34
N ARG A 306 -32.07 -7.24 20.53
CA ARG A 306 -33.38 -7.55 19.92
C ARG A 306 -34.57 -6.81 20.53
N LYS A 307 -34.42 -6.16 21.69
CA LYS A 307 -35.54 -5.49 22.38
C LYS A 307 -35.96 -4.18 21.71
N SER A 308 -35.07 -3.56 20.95
CA SER A 308 -35.31 -2.26 20.31
C SER A 308 -34.37 -2.09 19.13
N ASP A 309 -34.67 -1.12 18.28
CA ASP A 309 -33.83 -0.77 17.14
C ASP A 309 -32.69 0.17 17.59
N TYR A 310 -31.75 -0.39 18.35
CA TYR A 310 -30.59 0.35 18.85
C TYR A 310 -29.61 0.66 17.71
N SER A 311 -29.05 1.87 17.71
CA SER A 311 -27.95 2.17 16.77
C SER A 311 -26.72 1.32 17.09
N GLY A 312 -25.81 1.16 16.11
CA GLY A 312 -24.54 0.47 16.35
C GLY A 312 -23.73 1.06 17.52
N ARG A 313 -23.84 2.38 17.75
CA ARG A 313 -23.25 3.04 18.93
C ARG A 313 -23.92 2.63 20.22
N ASP A 314 -25.25 2.65 20.29
CA ASP A 314 -26.00 2.23 21.48
C ASP A 314 -25.69 0.78 21.85
N LYS A 315 -25.62 -0.10 20.83
CA LYS A 315 -25.24 -1.52 21.00
C LYS A 315 -23.85 -1.65 21.63
N TRP A 316 -22.87 -0.91 21.12
CA TRP A 316 -21.50 -0.90 21.64
C TRP A 316 -21.40 -0.37 23.07
N GLU A 317 -22.05 0.75 23.37
CA GLU A 317 -22.05 1.34 24.73
C GLU A 317 -22.68 0.40 25.76
N ARG A 318 -23.74 -0.31 25.38
CA ARG A 318 -24.38 -1.34 26.22
C ARG A 318 -23.43 -2.49 26.50
N LEU A 319 -22.73 -2.98 25.48
CA LEU A 319 -21.71 -4.02 25.62
C LEU A 319 -20.59 -3.56 26.57
N GLN A 320 -20.06 -2.35 26.39
CA GLN A 320 -19.04 -1.78 27.27
C GLN A 320 -19.51 -1.72 28.72
N LYS A 321 -20.72 -1.21 28.97
CA LYS A 321 -21.30 -1.11 30.32
C LYS A 321 -21.54 -2.48 30.95
N TYR A 322 -22.02 -3.45 30.17
CA TYR A 322 -22.23 -4.80 30.65
C TYR A 322 -20.91 -5.50 30.99
N VAL A 323 -19.93 -5.46 30.09
CA VAL A 323 -18.58 -6.03 30.31
C VAL A 323 -17.95 -5.42 31.56
N LYS A 324 -17.96 -4.09 31.70
CA LYS A 324 -17.40 -3.41 32.87
C LYS A 324 -18.02 -3.85 34.20
N SER A 325 -19.31 -4.17 34.21
CA SER A 325 -20.05 -4.50 35.44
C SER A 325 -20.16 -5.99 35.74
N LYS A 326 -20.21 -6.85 34.72
CA LYS A 326 -20.49 -8.28 34.86
C LYS A 326 -19.36 -9.19 34.39
N ALA A 327 -18.48 -8.71 33.50
CA ALA A 327 -17.39 -9.50 32.94
C ALA A 327 -16.10 -8.68 32.77
N PRO A 328 -15.56 -8.04 33.84
CA PRO A 328 -14.46 -7.07 33.73
C PRO A 328 -13.19 -7.65 33.09
N LYS A 329 -13.00 -8.98 33.14
CA LYS A 329 -11.91 -9.68 32.46
C LYS A 329 -11.92 -9.52 30.93
N LEU A 330 -13.07 -9.22 30.33
CA LEU A 330 -13.21 -8.99 28.88
C LEU A 330 -12.92 -7.53 28.47
N SER A 331 -12.57 -6.64 29.41
CA SER A 331 -12.33 -5.23 29.09
C SER A 331 -11.18 -5.03 28.09
N SER A 332 -10.12 -5.84 28.18
CA SER A 332 -9.02 -5.83 27.20
C SER A 332 -9.47 -6.32 25.83
N VAL A 333 -10.42 -7.25 25.77
CA VAL A 333 -10.96 -7.77 24.50
C VAL A 333 -11.71 -6.67 23.73
N LEU A 334 -12.41 -5.77 24.42
CA LEU A 334 -13.05 -4.62 23.76
C LEU A 334 -12.04 -3.69 23.09
N VAL A 335 -10.86 -3.51 23.69
CA VAL A 335 -9.75 -2.76 23.08
C VAL A 335 -9.23 -3.49 21.84
N GLU A 336 -9.01 -4.81 21.93
CA GLU A 336 -8.60 -5.65 20.80
C GLU A 336 -9.60 -5.60 19.64
N ILE A 337 -10.91 -5.60 19.93
CA ILE A 337 -11.97 -5.45 18.91
C ILE A 337 -11.81 -4.12 18.17
N VAL A 338 -11.69 -3.00 18.88
CA VAL A 338 -11.49 -1.68 18.26
C VAL A 338 -10.26 -1.68 17.36
N PHE A 339 -9.11 -2.16 17.86
CA PHE A 339 -7.90 -2.29 17.04
C PHE A 339 -8.15 -3.17 15.80
N SER A 340 -8.84 -4.30 15.97
CA SER A 340 -9.05 -5.25 14.87
C SER A 340 -9.83 -4.64 13.71
N TYR A 341 -10.77 -3.72 14.00
CA TYR A 341 -11.55 -3.01 13.00
C TYR A 341 -10.89 -1.76 12.42
N THR A 342 -9.85 -1.21 13.07
CA THR A 342 -9.36 0.14 12.74
C THR A 342 -7.86 0.24 12.53
N TYR A 343 -7.07 -0.67 13.07
CA TYR A 343 -5.62 -0.57 12.99
C TYR A 343 -5.13 -1.07 11.62
N PRO A 344 -4.11 -0.42 11.03
CA PRO A 344 -3.61 -0.78 9.71
C PRO A 344 -3.08 -2.20 9.64
N ARG A 345 -3.44 -2.90 8.56
CA ARG A 345 -2.89 -4.22 8.22
C ARG A 345 -1.78 -4.04 7.19
N LEU A 346 -0.54 -4.30 7.61
CA LEU A 346 0.63 -4.17 6.75
C LEU A 346 0.90 -5.49 6.02
N ASP A 347 1.15 -5.45 4.71
CA ASP A 347 1.89 -6.52 4.06
C ASP A 347 3.36 -6.44 4.48
N VAL A 348 3.68 -7.05 5.62
CA VAL A 348 4.99 -6.99 6.24
C VAL A 348 6.11 -7.55 5.35
N ASN A 349 5.81 -8.43 4.39
CA ASN A 349 6.83 -9.02 3.53
C ASN A 349 7.40 -8.00 2.55
N VAL A 350 6.56 -7.05 2.13
CA VAL A 350 6.93 -5.93 1.25
C VAL A 350 7.91 -4.99 1.96
N SER A 351 7.75 -4.80 3.27
CA SER A 351 8.61 -3.91 4.08
C SER A 351 9.98 -4.50 4.40
N LYS A 352 10.09 -5.83 4.57
CA LYS A 352 11.26 -6.50 5.15
C LYS A 352 12.49 -6.57 4.22
N GLY A 353 12.29 -6.79 2.92
CA GLY A 353 13.38 -7.03 1.98
C GLY A 353 13.95 -5.75 1.34
N MET A 354 15.28 -5.60 1.31
CA MET A 354 15.96 -4.52 0.58
C MET A 354 15.78 -4.63 -0.94
N ASN A 355 15.54 -5.82 -1.49
CA ASN A 355 15.39 -6.06 -2.94
C ASN A 355 13.92 -6.12 -3.41
N HIS A 356 12.96 -5.85 -2.53
CA HIS A 356 11.54 -5.89 -2.88
C HIS A 356 11.21 -4.77 -3.89
N LEU A 357 10.43 -5.11 -4.91
CA LEU A 357 9.94 -4.19 -5.93
C LEU A 357 8.55 -3.70 -5.54
N LEU A 358 8.30 -2.40 -5.63
CA LEU A 358 6.96 -1.84 -5.38
C LEU A 358 6.53 -0.94 -6.52
N LYS A 359 5.23 -0.97 -6.82
CA LYS A 359 4.62 -0.20 -7.90
C LYS A 359 4.95 1.29 -7.78
N SER A 360 5.43 1.83 -8.89
CA SER A 360 5.83 3.23 -9.05
C SER A 360 4.67 4.20 -8.81
N PRO A 361 4.92 5.33 -8.14
CA PRO A 361 4.09 6.52 -8.31
C PRO A 361 3.97 6.88 -9.79
N TRP A 362 2.87 7.51 -10.17
CA TRP A 362 2.54 7.90 -11.54
C TRP A 362 2.36 6.74 -12.52
N CYS A 363 2.41 5.48 -12.07
CA CYS A 363 1.98 4.34 -12.88
C CYS A 363 0.45 4.41 -13.11
N VAL A 364 -0.02 3.87 -14.23
CA VAL A 364 -1.45 3.71 -14.50
C VAL A 364 -1.90 2.34 -14.04
N HIS A 365 -3.04 2.25 -13.35
CA HIS A 365 -3.60 0.96 -12.97
C HIS A 365 -4.41 0.36 -14.14
N PRO A 366 -4.04 -0.79 -14.72
CA PRO A 366 -4.57 -1.26 -16.00
C PRO A 366 -6.07 -1.59 -15.98
N LYS A 367 -6.63 -1.98 -14.83
CA LYS A 367 -8.07 -2.29 -14.71
C LYS A 367 -8.96 -1.07 -14.45
N THR A 368 -8.39 0.05 -14.01
CA THR A 368 -9.17 1.23 -13.61
C THR A 368 -8.84 2.46 -14.45
N GLY A 369 -7.74 2.44 -15.20
CA GLY A 369 -7.23 3.60 -15.93
C GLY A 369 -6.68 4.71 -15.04
N ARG A 370 -6.87 4.66 -13.71
CA ARG A 370 -6.48 5.69 -12.74
C ARG A 370 -4.96 5.76 -12.58
N VAL A 371 -4.45 6.97 -12.42
CA VAL A 371 -3.03 7.23 -12.13
C VAL A 371 -2.74 7.04 -10.64
N CYS A 372 -1.61 6.41 -10.31
CA CYS A 372 -1.14 6.23 -8.94
C CYS A 372 -0.54 7.54 -8.41
N VAL A 373 -1.39 8.45 -7.96
CA VAL A 373 -1.00 9.82 -7.58
C VAL A 373 -0.53 9.91 -6.12
N PRO A 374 0.40 10.82 -5.80
CA PRO A 374 0.73 11.17 -4.43
C PRO A 374 -0.48 11.72 -3.66
N VAL A 375 -0.61 11.36 -2.40
CA VAL A 375 -1.61 11.92 -1.49
C VAL A 375 -0.95 13.01 -0.66
N GLN A 376 -1.55 14.21 -0.62
CA GLN A 376 -1.00 15.34 0.12
C GLN A 376 -1.10 15.10 1.65
N PRO A 377 0.00 15.28 2.40
CA PRO A 377 -0.04 15.18 3.87
C PRO A 377 -1.05 16.16 4.48
N GLY A 378 -1.83 15.70 5.45
CA GLY A 378 -2.89 16.45 6.11
C GLY A 378 -4.19 16.60 5.32
N GLN A 379 -4.27 16.01 4.11
CA GLN A 379 -5.47 16.02 3.26
C GLN A 379 -6.00 14.60 3.01
N GLU A 380 -5.65 13.65 3.86
CA GLU A 380 -5.98 12.24 3.66
C GLU A 380 -7.49 12.00 3.69
N ASP A 381 -8.22 12.68 4.58
CA ASP A 381 -9.69 12.56 4.66
C ASP A 381 -10.40 13.16 3.44
N ALA A 382 -9.78 14.16 2.80
CA ALA A 382 -10.36 14.91 1.69
C ALA A 382 -10.03 14.28 0.32
N PHE A 383 -9.10 13.32 0.28
CA PHE A 383 -8.74 12.62 -0.95
C PHE A 383 -9.92 11.74 -1.41
N ASP A 384 -10.35 11.92 -2.66
CA ASP A 384 -11.41 11.13 -3.27
C ASP A 384 -10.81 10.24 -4.37
N PRO A 385 -10.68 8.91 -4.15
CA PRO A 385 -10.13 8.00 -5.15
C PRO A 385 -10.96 7.96 -6.44
N SER A 386 -12.26 8.30 -6.38
CA SER A 386 -13.16 8.31 -7.53
C SER A 386 -12.91 9.48 -8.48
N ALA A 387 -12.37 10.59 -7.95
CA ALA A 387 -12.00 11.78 -8.71
C ALA A 387 -10.58 11.73 -9.29
N VAL A 388 -9.80 10.69 -8.98
CA VAL A 388 -8.43 10.53 -9.49
C VAL A 388 -8.44 10.42 -11.02
N PRO A 389 -7.63 11.22 -11.74
CA PRO A 389 -7.62 11.19 -13.20
C PRO A 389 -7.28 9.81 -13.77
N THR A 390 -8.08 9.40 -14.75
CA THR A 390 -7.80 8.26 -15.63
C THR A 390 -7.12 8.69 -16.91
N LEU A 391 -6.51 7.75 -17.64
CA LEU A 391 -5.98 8.00 -18.98
C LEU A 391 -6.98 8.68 -19.92
N ARG A 392 -8.25 8.26 -19.90
CA ARG A 392 -9.29 8.84 -20.75
C ARG A 392 -9.61 10.27 -20.35
N THR A 393 -9.72 10.53 -19.06
CA THR A 393 -9.97 11.89 -18.56
C THR A 393 -8.81 12.85 -18.88
N ILE A 394 -7.57 12.36 -18.85
CA ILE A 394 -6.37 13.13 -19.23
C ILE A 394 -6.39 13.47 -20.72
N GLU A 395 -6.73 12.52 -21.58
CA GLU A 395 -6.87 12.78 -23.02
C GLU A 395 -7.92 13.86 -23.29
N VAL A 396 -9.07 13.80 -22.60
CA VAL A 396 -10.12 14.84 -22.69
C VAL A 396 -9.57 16.18 -22.25
N ASP A 397 -8.86 16.27 -21.11
CA ASP A 397 -8.26 17.51 -20.61
C ASP A 397 -7.28 18.12 -21.65
N LEU A 398 -6.49 17.30 -22.34
CA LEU A 398 -5.52 17.78 -23.35
C LEU A 398 -6.15 18.29 -24.64
N ASN A 399 -7.33 17.78 -24.98
CA ASN A 399 -8.07 18.16 -26.18
C ASN A 399 -9.00 19.37 -25.95
N GLN A 400 -9.14 19.85 -24.72
CA GLN A 400 -9.83 21.11 -24.45
C GLN A 400 -8.98 22.29 -24.93
N ASP A 401 -9.63 23.23 -25.62
CA ASP A 401 -9.02 24.47 -26.09
C ASP A 401 -8.54 25.30 -24.88
N ALA A 402 -7.22 25.41 -24.74
CA ALA A 402 -6.64 26.31 -23.75
C ALA A 402 -6.75 27.75 -24.29
N PRO A 403 -7.27 28.73 -23.51
CA PRO A 403 -7.09 30.13 -23.86
C PRO A 403 -5.58 30.39 -23.91
N SER A 404 -5.08 30.65 -25.11
CA SER A 404 -3.68 30.93 -25.36
C SER A 404 -3.34 32.28 -24.73
N ALA A 405 -2.80 32.27 -23.51
CA ALA A 405 -2.06 33.40 -23.00
C ALA A 405 -0.81 33.56 -23.88
N GLU A 406 -0.72 34.68 -24.58
CA GLU A 406 0.34 34.97 -25.55
C GLU A 406 1.74 34.68 -24.96
N GLY A 407 2.47 33.76 -25.60
CA GLY A 407 3.92 33.66 -25.49
C GLY A 407 4.54 32.63 -24.53
N GLN A 408 3.77 31.85 -23.76
CA GLN A 408 4.34 30.74 -22.95
C GLN A 408 3.63 29.41 -23.20
N SER A 409 4.35 28.46 -23.81
CA SER A 409 3.90 27.07 -23.92
C SER A 409 3.93 26.42 -22.53
N LEU A 410 2.77 26.31 -21.89
CA LEU A 410 2.63 25.56 -20.63
C LEU A 410 2.90 24.08 -20.87
N LYS A 411 3.54 23.40 -19.90
CA LYS A 411 3.71 21.93 -19.97
C LYS A 411 2.34 21.26 -20.01
N ASP A 412 2.20 20.21 -20.81
CA ASP A 412 0.91 19.51 -21.01
C ASP A 412 0.26 19.05 -19.69
N ILE A 413 1.02 18.50 -18.75
CA ILE A 413 0.50 18.07 -17.43
C ILE A 413 -0.18 19.21 -16.66
N SER A 414 0.29 20.46 -16.80
CA SER A 414 -0.27 21.66 -16.16
C SER A 414 -1.68 22.01 -16.66
N ARG A 415 -2.07 21.49 -17.84
CA ARG A 415 -3.40 21.66 -18.43
C ARG A 415 -4.39 20.57 -18.00
N THR A 416 -3.96 19.64 -17.15
CA THR A 416 -4.76 18.50 -16.70
C THR A 416 -5.04 18.59 -15.21
N ARG A 417 -5.98 17.77 -14.75
CA ARG A 417 -6.23 17.55 -13.32
C ARG A 417 -5.04 16.94 -12.56
N LEU A 418 -3.99 16.48 -13.24
CA LEU A 418 -2.77 15.98 -12.60
C LEU A 418 -1.85 17.08 -12.07
N SER A 419 -2.06 18.34 -12.45
CA SER A 419 -1.22 19.48 -12.05
C SER A 419 -1.07 19.64 -10.54
N ALA A 420 -2.17 19.49 -9.77
CA ALA A 420 -2.14 19.58 -8.31
C ALA A 420 -1.31 18.45 -7.66
N TYR A 421 -1.43 17.23 -8.20
CA TYR A 421 -0.64 16.08 -7.75
C TYR A 421 0.85 16.24 -8.12
N GLU A 422 1.15 16.85 -9.27
CA GLU A 422 2.54 17.12 -9.69
C GLU A 422 3.18 18.15 -8.75
N SER A 423 2.45 19.21 -8.41
CA SER A 423 2.90 20.21 -7.42
C SER A 423 3.15 19.58 -6.05
N THR A 424 2.23 18.72 -5.59
CA THR A 424 2.38 17.98 -4.32
C THR A 424 3.67 17.15 -4.32
N PHE A 425 3.96 16.47 -5.44
CA PHE A 425 5.19 15.69 -5.58
C PHE A 425 6.43 16.58 -5.62
N ASP A 426 6.41 17.66 -6.40
CA ASP A 426 7.55 18.59 -6.49
C ASP A 426 7.88 19.22 -5.14
N ASP A 427 6.87 19.60 -4.35
CA ASP A 427 7.05 20.15 -3.02
C ASP A 427 7.62 19.14 -2.03
N PHE A 428 7.20 17.87 -2.12
CA PHE A 428 7.86 16.77 -1.40
C PHE A 428 9.35 16.68 -1.74
N LEU A 429 9.70 16.74 -3.03
CA LEU A 429 11.09 16.67 -3.48
C LEU A 429 11.92 17.88 -3.03
N LYS A 430 11.34 19.08 -3.02
CA LYS A 430 12.02 20.29 -2.50
C LYS A 430 12.39 20.13 -1.02
N ARG A 431 11.47 19.60 -0.19
CA ARG A 431 11.73 19.36 1.23
C ARG A 431 12.81 18.30 1.44
N LEU A 432 12.70 17.17 0.73
CA LEU A 432 13.68 16.09 0.77
C LEU A 432 15.10 16.58 0.41
N GLU A 433 15.24 17.34 -0.67
CA GLU A 433 16.53 17.88 -1.09
C GLU A 433 17.07 18.95 -0.15
N HIS A 434 16.20 19.74 0.47
CA HIS A 434 16.60 20.72 1.48
C HIS A 434 17.23 20.03 2.68
N SER A 435 16.61 18.97 3.22
CA SER A 435 17.17 18.18 4.32
C SER A 435 18.49 17.52 3.93
N ILE A 436 18.58 16.90 2.75
CA ILE A 436 19.84 16.29 2.27
C ILE A 436 20.98 17.32 2.16
N ARG A 437 20.69 18.53 1.65
CA ARG A 437 21.68 19.61 1.59
C ARG A 437 22.11 20.06 2.98
N GLY A 438 21.16 20.17 3.91
CA GLY A 438 21.42 20.48 5.32
C GLY A 438 22.33 19.45 5.99
N ASP A 439 22.09 18.16 5.77
CA ASP A 439 22.90 17.06 6.31
C ASP A 439 24.34 17.09 5.77
N LYS A 440 24.50 17.27 4.46
CA LYS A 440 25.83 17.41 3.85
C LYS A 440 26.61 18.59 4.44
N ALA A 441 25.95 19.73 4.64
CA ALA A 441 26.57 20.92 5.22
C ALA A 441 26.93 20.74 6.71
N ARG A 442 26.16 19.95 7.47
CA ARG A 442 26.48 19.59 8.86
C ARG A 442 27.70 18.65 8.92
N ALA A 443 27.74 17.64 8.06
CA ALA A 443 28.84 16.69 8.00
C ALA A 443 30.17 17.35 7.60
N SER A 444 30.16 18.29 6.64
CA SER A 444 31.37 19.00 6.23
C SER A 444 31.93 19.90 7.34
N LYS A 445 31.06 20.58 8.10
CA LYS A 445 31.46 21.40 9.25
C LYS A 445 32.07 20.56 10.37
N ALA A 446 31.47 19.41 10.69
CA ALA A 446 32.02 18.49 11.70
C ALA A 446 33.42 18.02 11.32
N SER A 447 33.61 17.60 10.05
CA SER A 447 34.93 17.19 9.54
C SER A 447 35.97 18.31 9.52
N SER A 448 35.56 19.59 9.46
CA SER A 448 36.49 20.73 9.52
C SER A 448 36.87 21.17 10.93
N MET A 449 36.11 20.76 11.95
CA MET A 449 36.38 21.08 13.37
C MET A 449 37.31 20.06 14.04
N ASP A 450 37.51 18.89 13.43
CA ASP A 450 38.43 17.84 13.89
C ASP A 450 39.90 18.05 13.44
N PHE A 451 40.24 19.23 12.89
CA PHE A 451 41.59 19.59 12.44
C PHE A 451 42.24 20.71 13.26
#